data_AF-A0A957DF63-F1
#
_entry.id   AF-A0A957DF63-F1
#
_cell.length_a   1.000
_cell.length_b   1.000
_cell.length_c   1.000
_cell.angle_alpha   90.00
_cell.angle_beta   90.00
_cell.angle_gamma   90.00
#
_symmetry.space_group_name_H-M   'P 1'
#
loop_
_entity.id
_entity.type
_entity.pdbx_description
1 polymer ?
#
loop_
_entity_poly.entity_id
_entity_poly.type
_entity_poly.pdbx_seq_one_letter_code
_entity_poly.pdbx_strand_id
1 'polypeptide(L)' 'MKILIDTNVILDIALERQPFVEQAMSLFEEAERAHVALYVTATRLPICITLLAKQKAMRLP' A
#
# COMPACT_ATOMS: atom_id res chain seq x y z
N MET A 1 -15.99 9.32 1.79
CA MET A 1 -14.97 10.02 2.61
C MET A 1 -13.62 10.03 1.88
N LYS A 2 -12.74 11.03 2.06
CA LYS A 2 -11.40 11.05 1.42
C LYS A 2 -10.32 10.67 2.42
N ILE A 3 -9.44 9.73 2.07
CA ILE A 3 -8.38 9.22 2.95
C ILE A 3 -7.05 9.32 2.21
N LEU A 4 -6.06 9.96 2.83
CA LEU A 4 -4.67 9.93 2.36
C LEU A 4 -3.98 8.75 3.03
N ILE A 5 -3.54 7.78 2.22
CA ILE A 5 -2.81 6.60 2.71
C ILE A 5 -1.30 6.85 2.61
N ASP A 6 -0.57 6.35 3.62
CA ASP A 6 0.90 6.39 3.63
C ASP A 6 1.48 5.27 2.74
N THR A 7 2.74 5.42 2.35
CA THR A 7 3.53 4.38 1.69
C THR A 7 3.43 3.03 2.40
N ASN A 8 3.43 3.00 3.74
CA ASN A 8 3.37 1.76 4.50
C ASN A 8 2.13 0.90 4.20
N VAL A 9 0.95 1.50 4.05
CA VAL A 9 -0.29 0.77 3.73
C VAL A 9 -0.19 0.09 2.36
N ILE A 10 0.41 0.78 1.39
CA ILE A 10 0.66 0.20 0.06
C ILE A 10 1.65 -0.96 0.16
N LEU A 11 2.71 -0.82 0.97
CA LEU A 11 3.70 -1.87 1.19
C LEU A 11 3.12 -3.07 1.93
N ASP A 12 2.19 -2.86 2.87
CA ASP A 12 1.55 -3.94 3.61
C ASP A 12 0.80 -4.89 2.68
N ILE A 13 0.09 -4.34 1.69
CA ILE A 13 -0.60 -5.12 0.65
C ILE A 13 0.40 -5.73 -0.32
N ALA A 14 1.26 -4.91 -0.93
CA ALA A 14 2.12 -5.35 -2.02
C ALA A 14 3.20 -6.38 -1.60
N LEU A 15 3.50 -6.49 -0.30
CA LEU A 15 4.48 -7.42 0.26
C LEU A 15 3.85 -8.46 1.19
N GLU A 16 2.52 -8.47 1.32
CA GLU A 16 1.75 -9.35 2.22
C GLU A 16 2.29 -9.33 3.67
N ARG A 17 2.55 -8.13 4.20
CA ARG A 17 3.15 -7.97 5.53
C ARG A 17 2.14 -8.30 6.62
N GLN A 18 2.36 -9.41 7.31
CA GLN A 18 1.62 -9.76 8.52
C GLN A 18 2.04 -8.88 9.71
N PRO A 19 1.11 -8.47 10.60
CA PRO A 19 -0.33 -8.76 10.60
C PRO A 19 -1.19 -7.70 9.88
N PHE A 20 -0.58 -6.76 9.17
CA PHE A 20 -1.24 -5.54 8.70
C PHE A 20 -1.97 -5.70 7.35
N VAL A 21 -1.64 -6.74 6.58
CA VAL A 21 -2.18 -6.95 5.23
C VAL A 21 -3.71 -7.00 5.20
N GLU A 22 -4.36 -7.71 6.13
CA GLU A 22 -5.82 -7.84 6.17
C GLU A 22 -6.51 -6.49 6.42
N GLN A 23 -5.94 -5.71 7.34
CA GLN A 23 -6.47 -4.38 7.67
C GLN A 23 -6.28 -3.42 6.50
N ALA A 24 -5.12 -3.44 5.85
CA ALA A 24 -4.85 -2.65 4.66
C ALA A 24 -5.77 -3.03 3.49
N MET A 25 -6.04 -4.33 3.28
CA MET A 25 -6.96 -4.82 2.25
C MET A 25 -8.40 -4.33 2.48
N SER A 26 -8.90 -4.36 3.72
CA SER A 26 -10.24 -3.86 4.04
C SER A 26 -10.46 -2.39 3.63
N LEU A 27 -9.43 -1.53 3.73
CA LEU A 27 -9.51 -0.14 3.27
C LEU A 27 -9.70 -0.04 1.74
N PHE A 28 -9.06 -0.95 1.00
CA PHE A 28 -9.19 -1.01 -0.46
C PHE A 28 -10.54 -1.60 -0.88
N GLU A 29 -11.06 -2.60 -0.16
CA GLU A 29 -12.42 -3.12 -0.40
C GLU A 29 -13.50 -2.03 -0.20
N GLU A 30 -13.37 -1.21 0.84
CA GLU A 30 -14.26 -0.05 1.06
C GLU A 30 -14.13 0.99 -0.06
N ALA A 31 -12.95 1.12 -0.66
CA ALA A 31 -12.71 2.01 -1.79
C ALA A 31 -13.34 1.46 -3.08
N GLU A 32 -13.24 0.15 -3.32
CA GLU A 32 -13.88 -0.54 -4.44
C GLU A 32 -15.41 -0.44 -4.38
N ARG A 33 -15.99 -0.47 -3.17
CA ARG A 33 -17.42 -0.23 -2.92
C ARG A 33 -17.82 1.25 -3.02
N ALA A 34 -16.89 2.14 -3.37
CA ALA A 34 -17.07 3.59 -3.47
C ALA A 34 -17.49 4.30 -2.16
N HIS A 35 -17.30 3.67 -0.99
CA HIS A 35 -17.57 4.30 0.31
C HIS A 35 -16.49 5.34 0.67
N VAL A 36 -15.25 5.06 0.26
CA VAL A 36 -14.10 5.94 0.48
C VAL A 36 -13.32 6.17 -0.82
N ALA A 37 -12.62 7.30 -0.90
CA ALA A 37 -11.67 7.61 -1.95
C ALA A 37 -10.26 7.65 -1.33
N LEU A 38 -9.39 6.76 -1.79
CA LEU A 38 -8.00 6.67 -1.33
C LEU A 38 -7.09 7.55 -2.20
N TYR A 39 -6.18 8.26 -1.56
CA TYR A 39 -5.19 9.10 -2.22
C TYR A 39 -3.80 8.75 -1.69
N VAL A 40 -2.79 8.93 -2.53
CA VAL A 40 -1.38 8.88 -2.13
C VAL A 40 -0.70 10.16 -2.63
N THR A 41 0.26 10.68 -1.86
CA THR A 41 1.03 11.84 -2.31
C THR A 41 1.91 11.46 -3.49
N ALA A 42 1.85 12.23 -4.59
CA ALA A 42 2.65 11.96 -5.78
C ALA A 42 4.16 11.90 -5.48
N THR A 43 4.66 12.75 -4.57
CA THR A 43 6.07 12.75 -4.14
C THR A 43 6.48 11.49 -3.38
N ARG A 44 5.53 10.70 -2.87
CA ARG A 44 5.79 9.43 -2.18
C ARG A 44 5.81 8.24 -3.13
N LEU A 45 5.22 8.36 -4.31
CA LEU A 45 5.15 7.26 -5.28
C LEU A 45 6.54 6.71 -5.70
N PRO A 46 7.57 7.54 -6.00
CA PRO A 46 8.90 7.03 -6.33
C PRO A 46 9.54 6.24 -5.19
N ILE A 47 9.29 6.66 -3.94
CA ILE A 47 9.78 5.98 -2.74
C ILE A 47 9.09 4.63 -2.60
N CYS A 48 7.76 4.55 -2.77
CA CYS A 48 7.03 3.29 -2.78
C CYS A 48 7.62 2.29 -3.78
N ILE A 49 7.82 2.72 -5.04
CA ILE A 49 8.37 1.88 -6.11
C ILE A 49 9.79 1.39 -5.76
N THR A 50 10.63 2.29 -5.25
CA THR A 50 12.01 1.95 -4.88
C THR A 50 12.06 0.93 -3.74
N LEU A 51 11.20 1.08 -2.72
CA LEU A 51 11.13 0.15 -1.60
C LEU A 51 10.65 -1.24 -2.04
N LEU A 52 9.65 -1.31 -2.91
CA LEU A 52 9.16 -2.57 -3.49
C LEU A 52 10.24 -3.27 -4.32
N ALA A 53 10.95 -2.52 -5.16
CA ALA A 53 12.04 -3.06 -5.98
C ALA A 53 13.18 -3.62 -5.10
N LYS A 54 13.60 -2.89 -4.06
CA LYS A 54 14.61 -3.36 -3.10
C LYS A 54 14.19 -4.62 -2.36
N GLN A 55 12.93 -4.68 -1.89
CA GLN A 55 12.40 -5.87 -1.22
C GLN A 55 12.40 -7.10 -2.13
N LYS A 56 11.99 -6.94 -3.40
CA LYS A 56 12.08 -8.03 -4.39
C LYS A 56 13.53 -8.46 -4.63
N ALA A 57 14.46 -7.52 -4.78
CA ALA A 57 15.87 -7.83 -4.97
C ALA A 57 16.49 -8.59 -3.78
N MET A 58 16.11 -8.24 -2.55
CA MET A 58 16.56 -8.95 -1.34
C MET A 58 15.89 -10.32 -1.12
N ARG A 59 14.78 -10.60 -1.81
CA ARG A 59 14.08 -11.90 -1.77
C ARG A 59 14.49 -12.84 -2.92
N LEU A 60 15.38 -12.41 -3.81
CA LEU A 60 16.00 -13.31 -4.79
C LEU A 60 17.05 -14.18 -4.08
N PRO A 61 17.11 -15.50 -4.37
CA PRO A 61 18.03 -16.43 -3.74
C PRO A 61 19.51 -16.11 -4.04
#